data_AF-A0AA96EFV4-F1
#
_entry.id   AF-A0AA96EFV4-F1
#
_cell.length_a   1.000
_cell.length_b   1.000
_cell.length_c   1.000
_cell.angle_alpha   90.00
_cell.angle_beta   90.00
_cell.angle_gamma   90.00
#
_symmetry.space_group_name_H-M   'P 1'
#
loop_
_entity.id
_entity.type
_entity.pdbx_description
1 polymer ?
#
loop_
_entity_poly.entity_id
_entity_poly.type
_entity_poly.pdbx_seq_one_letter_code
_entity_poly.pdbx_strand_id
1 'polypeptide(L)'
;MAPSSRKRQRRVPSTGTARPRPSATAPVRPADSSNRATRVLDVLLQRLPPHYREKARDYLVLTRMDRPIGALLLLWPTWWALWLAAGDFPPVKPLVIFTLGVFAMRAAGCAINDYADRKLDPQVERTAGRPIAAGRVTPREALIVFGVLLAFSFLLVLFTNALTIKLSFAGAALAAIYPFTKRYTYMPQVVLGAAFGWSIPMAFAAVSGHVPPLGWLLLIANILWSVIYDTQYAMVDREDDLKAGAKSTAILFGDADLPILGILIATFLLAMLFVGQRALLGWPYWLSLAGAAGLFGWQLWRIRTRDRAACLWAFRNNNWLGMVLWVGIVLALAVK
;
A
#
# COMPACT_ATOMS: atom_id res chain seq x y z
N MET A 1 83.59 -45.28 2.90
CA MET A 1 83.47 -45.45 1.43
C MET A 1 82.01 -45.60 1.07
N ALA A 2 81.49 -44.62 0.32
CA ALA A 2 80.50 -44.61 -0.77
C ALA A 2 79.41 -45.73 -0.94
N PRO A 3 78.34 -45.50 -1.73
CA PRO A 3 76.95 -45.50 -1.25
C PRO A 3 76.00 -46.40 -2.07
N SER A 4 74.70 -46.44 -1.75
CA SER A 4 73.66 -46.83 -2.73
C SER A 4 72.27 -46.21 -2.45
N SER A 5 71.79 -45.57 -3.51
CA SER A 5 70.56 -44.85 -3.85
C SER A 5 69.22 -45.08 -3.10
N ARG A 6 68.46 -43.98 -2.94
CA ARG A 6 67.00 -43.96 -3.21
C ARG A 6 66.47 -42.53 -3.53
N LYS A 7 66.05 -42.38 -4.79
CA LYS A 7 65.05 -41.49 -5.43
C LYS A 7 64.65 -40.17 -4.73
N ARG A 8 64.99 -39.03 -5.37
CA ARG A 8 64.31 -37.73 -5.21
C ARG A 8 62.96 -37.74 -5.92
N GLN A 9 61.85 -37.64 -5.18
CA GLN A 9 60.56 -37.23 -5.73
C GLN A 9 60.52 -35.69 -5.84
N ARG A 10 60.32 -35.18 -7.06
CA ARG A 10 60.01 -33.76 -7.31
C ARG A 10 58.59 -33.49 -6.79
N ARG A 11 58.44 -32.57 -5.81
CA ARG A 11 57.15 -31.98 -5.45
C ARG A 11 56.66 -31.10 -6.61
N VAL A 12 55.51 -31.46 -7.18
CA VAL A 12 54.72 -30.60 -8.07
C VAL A 12 54.02 -29.55 -7.19
N PRO A 13 54.05 -28.24 -7.51
CA PRO A 13 53.28 -27.25 -6.76
C PRO A 13 51.79 -27.51 -6.99
N SER A 14 51.01 -27.67 -5.92
CA SER A 14 49.56 -27.75 -6.02
C SER A 14 49.05 -26.39 -6.52
N THR A 15 48.55 -26.35 -7.76
CA THR A 15 47.74 -25.26 -8.28
C THR A 15 46.53 -25.11 -7.39
N GLY A 16 46.60 -24.18 -6.43
CA GLY A 16 45.45 -23.78 -5.64
C GLY A 16 44.38 -23.27 -6.59
N THR A 17 43.34 -24.06 -6.80
CA THR A 17 42.11 -23.61 -7.43
C THR A 17 41.58 -22.47 -6.57
N ALA A 18 41.76 -21.25 -7.05
CA ALA A 18 41.16 -20.07 -6.46
C ALA A 18 39.66 -20.35 -6.31
N ARG A 19 39.15 -20.28 -5.07
CA ARG A 19 37.71 -20.34 -4.82
C ARG A 19 37.05 -19.31 -5.74
N PRO A 20 36.01 -19.67 -6.51
CA PRO A 20 35.28 -18.69 -7.28
C PRO A 20 34.80 -17.62 -6.31
N ARG A 21 35.07 -16.34 -6.63
CA ARG A 21 34.46 -15.21 -5.93
C ARG A 21 32.96 -15.48 -5.88
N PRO A 22 32.28 -15.31 -4.73
CA PRO A 22 30.83 -15.46 -4.69
C PRO A 22 30.27 -14.56 -5.78
N SER A 23 29.52 -15.16 -6.71
CA SER A 23 28.74 -14.43 -7.69
C SER A 23 27.97 -13.35 -6.94
N ALA A 24 28.09 -12.10 -7.37
CA ALA A 24 27.36 -10.98 -6.78
C ALA A 24 25.91 -11.44 -6.52
N THR A 25 25.58 -11.66 -5.25
CA THR A 25 24.28 -12.15 -4.84
C THR A 25 23.27 -11.17 -5.40
N ALA A 26 22.29 -11.68 -6.15
CA ALA A 26 21.24 -10.84 -6.72
C ALA A 26 20.70 -9.90 -5.62
N PRO A 27 20.50 -8.60 -5.89
CA PRO A 27 20.19 -7.63 -4.86
C PRO A 27 18.97 -8.11 -4.07
N VAL A 28 19.14 -8.26 -2.75
CA VAL A 28 18.11 -8.78 -1.84
C VAL A 28 16.88 -7.88 -1.95
N ARG A 29 15.80 -8.45 -2.49
CA ARG A 29 14.51 -7.77 -2.70
C ARG A 29 13.62 -7.93 -1.48
N PRO A 30 12.69 -6.99 -1.23
CA PRO A 30 11.62 -7.22 -0.26
C PRO A 30 10.81 -8.47 -0.63
N ALA A 31 10.48 -9.29 0.38
CA ALA A 31 9.85 -10.60 0.20
C ALA A 31 8.44 -10.54 -0.43
N ASP A 32 7.77 -9.40 -0.31
CA ASP A 32 6.40 -9.12 -0.80
C ASP A 32 6.37 -8.36 -2.15
N SER A 33 7.52 -8.21 -2.82
CA SER A 33 7.59 -7.56 -4.13
C SER A 33 6.78 -8.29 -5.20
N SER A 34 6.12 -7.53 -6.10
CA SER A 34 5.36 -8.12 -7.20
C SER A 34 6.25 -8.38 -8.41
N ASN A 35 6.30 -9.63 -8.88
CA ASN A 35 7.02 -10.00 -10.11
C ASN A 35 6.56 -9.22 -11.34
N ARG A 36 5.27 -8.86 -11.42
CA ARG A 36 4.73 -8.07 -12.53
C ARG A 36 5.21 -6.62 -12.44
N ALA A 37 5.07 -5.99 -11.27
CA ALA A 37 5.50 -4.61 -11.07
C ALA A 37 7.01 -4.47 -11.27
N THR A 38 7.79 -5.41 -10.75
CA THR A 38 9.24 -5.43 -10.91
C THR A 38 9.66 -5.49 -12.38
N ARG A 39 9.00 -6.33 -13.20
CA ARG A 39 9.25 -6.36 -14.65
C ARG A 39 8.92 -5.03 -15.32
N VAL A 40 7.83 -4.37 -14.94
CA VAL A 40 7.48 -3.04 -15.46
C VAL A 40 8.55 -2.02 -15.10
N LEU A 41 9.03 -2.02 -13.85
CA LEU A 41 10.12 -1.13 -13.43
C LEU A 41 11.39 -1.39 -14.24
N ASP A 42 11.75 -2.66 -14.46
CA ASP A 42 12.94 -3.02 -15.24
C ASP A 42 12.85 -2.51 -16.69
N VAL A 43 11.67 -2.63 -17.31
CA VAL A 43 11.42 -2.09 -18.66
C VAL A 43 11.49 -0.56 -18.67
N LEU A 44 10.92 0.13 -17.68
CA LEU A 44 10.95 1.60 -17.60
C LEU A 44 12.39 2.12 -17.41
N LEU A 45 13.18 1.42 -16.61
CA LEU A 45 14.55 1.82 -16.28
C LEU A 45 15.59 1.35 -17.32
N GLN A 46 15.19 0.56 -18.32
CA GLN A 46 16.12 -0.04 -19.29
C GLN A 46 16.94 0.98 -20.08
N ARG A 47 16.42 2.21 -20.25
CA ARG A 47 17.10 3.29 -20.99
C ARG A 47 18.07 4.10 -20.14
N LEU A 48 18.06 3.92 -18.82
CA LEU A 48 19.00 4.60 -17.93
C LEU A 48 20.36 3.92 -17.93
N PRO A 49 21.47 4.68 -17.81
CA PRO A 49 22.79 4.12 -17.58
C PRO A 49 22.81 3.25 -16.31
N PRO A 50 23.64 2.18 -16.25
CA PRO A 50 23.60 1.20 -15.16
C PRO A 50 23.66 1.80 -13.75
N HIS A 51 24.52 2.79 -13.53
CA HIS A 51 24.68 3.41 -12.23
C HIS A 51 23.42 4.19 -11.77
N TYR A 52 22.79 4.94 -12.68
CA TYR A 52 21.52 5.63 -12.40
C TYR A 52 20.34 4.67 -12.31
N ARG A 53 20.37 3.57 -13.08
CA ARG A 53 19.35 2.53 -13.10
C ARG A 53 19.19 1.87 -11.73
N GLU A 54 20.28 1.47 -11.10
CA GLU A 54 20.26 0.82 -9.79
C GLU A 54 19.72 1.77 -8.72
N LYS A 55 20.23 3.02 -8.69
CA LYS A 55 19.78 4.01 -7.71
C LYS A 55 18.31 4.40 -7.90
N ALA A 56 17.87 4.59 -9.14
CA ALA A 56 16.47 4.86 -9.44
C ALA A 56 15.57 3.68 -9.03
N ARG A 57 16.02 2.43 -9.24
CA ARG A 57 15.30 1.24 -8.79
C ARG A 57 15.16 1.23 -7.27
N ASP A 58 16.20 1.56 -6.54
CA ASP A 58 16.15 1.63 -5.07
C ASP A 58 15.18 2.70 -4.56
N TYR A 59 15.11 3.86 -5.21
CA TYR A 59 14.09 4.88 -4.87
C TYR A 59 12.67 4.43 -5.25
N LEU A 60 12.47 3.71 -6.34
CA LEU A 60 11.17 3.16 -6.72
C LEU A 60 10.72 2.04 -5.77
N VAL A 61 11.65 1.23 -5.26
CA VAL A 61 11.37 0.23 -4.21
C VAL A 61 11.10 0.90 -2.86
N LEU A 62 11.84 1.96 -2.50
CA LEU A 62 11.61 2.77 -1.30
C LEU A 62 10.19 3.35 -1.29
N THR A 63 9.74 3.83 -2.44
CA THR A 63 8.39 4.39 -2.63
C THR A 63 7.31 3.34 -2.87
N ARG A 64 7.65 2.04 -2.77
CA ARG A 64 6.75 0.87 -2.93
C ARG A 64 6.12 0.71 -4.31
N MET A 65 6.75 1.24 -5.36
CA MET A 65 6.29 1.05 -6.74
C MET A 65 6.43 -0.42 -7.20
N ASP A 66 7.22 -1.23 -6.50
CA ASP A 66 7.33 -2.68 -6.68
C ASP A 66 6.13 -3.47 -6.13
N ARG A 67 5.27 -2.85 -5.31
CA ARG A 67 4.09 -3.45 -4.68
C ARG A 67 2.94 -2.43 -4.57
N PRO A 68 2.32 -2.08 -5.71
CA PRO A 68 1.43 -0.91 -5.83
C PRO A 68 0.07 -1.06 -5.14
N ILE A 69 -0.26 -2.22 -4.58
CA ILE A 69 -1.58 -2.50 -3.98
C ILE A 69 -1.95 -1.44 -2.94
N GLY A 70 -1.01 -1.03 -2.08
CA GLY A 70 -1.29 0.01 -1.09
C GLY A 70 -1.62 1.38 -1.69
N ALA A 71 -1.06 1.73 -2.85
CA ALA A 71 -1.43 2.95 -3.57
C ALA A 71 -2.80 2.81 -4.25
N LEU A 72 -3.10 1.63 -4.80
CA LEU A 72 -4.38 1.36 -5.45
C LEU A 72 -5.53 1.34 -4.45
N LEU A 73 -5.34 0.80 -3.25
CA LEU A 73 -6.34 0.87 -2.16
C LEU A 73 -6.66 2.31 -1.73
N LEU A 74 -5.71 3.24 -1.91
CA LEU A 74 -5.91 4.67 -1.71
C LEU A 74 -6.55 5.35 -2.93
N LEU A 75 -6.26 4.84 -4.13
CA LEU A 75 -6.77 5.36 -5.40
C LEU A 75 -8.26 5.10 -5.59
N TRP A 76 -8.74 3.88 -5.33
CA TRP A 76 -10.13 3.51 -5.59
C TRP A 76 -11.14 4.41 -4.87
N PRO A 77 -11.03 4.67 -3.56
CA PRO A 77 -11.94 5.57 -2.85
C PRO A 77 -11.86 7.01 -3.35
N THR A 78 -10.66 7.45 -3.73
CA THR A 78 -10.45 8.77 -4.34
C THR A 78 -11.23 8.88 -5.65
N TRP A 79 -11.17 7.85 -6.49
CA TRP A 79 -11.92 7.81 -7.74
C TRP A 79 -13.42 7.60 -7.53
N TRP A 80 -13.86 6.79 -6.55
CA TRP A 80 -15.27 6.73 -6.17
C TRP A 80 -15.82 8.12 -5.87
N ALA A 81 -15.08 8.89 -5.05
CA ALA A 81 -15.47 10.24 -4.67
C ALA A 81 -15.48 11.21 -5.85
N LEU A 82 -14.48 11.18 -6.73
CA LEU A 82 -14.43 12.07 -7.90
C LEU A 82 -15.62 11.87 -8.84
N TRP A 83 -15.97 10.61 -9.16
CA TRP A 83 -17.13 10.33 -10.02
C TRP A 83 -18.45 10.67 -9.34
N LEU A 84 -18.61 10.32 -8.06
CA LEU A 84 -19.82 10.65 -7.32
C LEU A 84 -20.00 12.16 -7.11
N ALA A 85 -18.91 12.91 -6.94
CA ALA A 85 -18.94 14.37 -6.79
C ALA A 85 -19.24 15.08 -8.11
N ALA A 86 -18.75 14.53 -9.24
CA ALA A 86 -19.02 15.07 -10.57
C ALA A 86 -20.42 14.70 -11.07
N GLY A 87 -20.95 13.54 -10.67
CA GLY A 87 -22.20 12.99 -11.20
C GLY A 87 -22.07 12.44 -12.63
N ASP A 88 -20.86 12.47 -13.19
CA ASP A 88 -20.48 11.98 -14.53
C ASP A 88 -18.94 11.79 -14.54
N PHE A 89 -18.31 11.75 -15.70
CA PHE A 89 -16.86 11.81 -15.86
C PHE A 89 -16.29 13.06 -15.16
N PRO A 90 -15.35 12.91 -14.22
CA PRO A 90 -14.86 14.02 -13.43
C PRO A 90 -14.04 15.00 -14.26
N PRO A 91 -14.02 16.28 -13.89
CA PRO A 91 -13.14 17.25 -14.54
C PRO A 91 -11.68 16.78 -14.51
N VAL A 92 -11.00 16.87 -15.66
CA VAL A 92 -9.65 16.31 -15.87
C VAL A 92 -8.64 16.86 -14.86
N LYS A 93 -8.75 18.14 -14.50
CA LYS A 93 -7.82 18.79 -13.56
C LYS A 93 -7.85 18.15 -12.16
N PRO A 94 -8.98 18.07 -11.44
CA PRO A 94 -9.11 17.26 -10.22
C PRO A 94 -8.68 15.81 -10.40
N LEU A 95 -9.08 15.14 -11.48
CA LEU A 95 -8.71 13.74 -11.72
C LEU A 95 -7.18 13.54 -11.72
N VAL A 96 -6.45 14.38 -12.45
CA VAL A 96 -4.98 14.33 -12.50
C VAL A 96 -4.36 14.69 -11.15
N ILE A 97 -4.80 15.79 -10.53
CA ILE A 97 -4.28 16.28 -9.24
C ILE A 97 -4.41 15.21 -8.17
N PHE A 98 -5.60 14.64 -7.99
CA PHE A 98 -5.86 13.63 -6.95
C PHE A 98 -5.16 12.31 -7.25
N THR A 99 -5.13 11.87 -8.51
CA THR A 99 -4.44 10.63 -8.89
C THR A 99 -2.94 10.73 -8.60
N LEU A 100 -2.28 11.81 -9.05
CA LEU A 100 -0.87 12.03 -8.76
C LEU A 100 -0.60 12.22 -7.27
N GLY A 101 -1.48 12.95 -6.57
CA GLY A 101 -1.41 13.16 -5.12
C GLY A 101 -1.49 11.85 -4.34
N VAL A 102 -2.35 10.90 -4.73
CA VAL A 102 -2.45 9.57 -4.12
C VAL A 102 -1.13 8.82 -4.20
N PHE A 103 -0.53 8.74 -5.38
CA PHE A 103 0.75 8.04 -5.55
C PHE A 103 1.88 8.74 -4.80
N ALA A 104 1.93 10.07 -4.83
CA ALA A 104 2.95 10.86 -4.14
C ALA A 104 2.84 10.75 -2.62
N MET A 105 1.64 10.88 -2.05
CA MET A 105 1.41 10.77 -0.61
C MET A 105 1.63 9.34 -0.11
N ARG A 106 1.22 8.32 -0.87
CA ARG A 106 1.52 6.93 -0.53
C ARG A 106 3.04 6.70 -0.50
N ALA A 107 3.74 7.16 -1.54
CA ALA A 107 5.19 7.06 -1.65
C ALA A 107 5.92 7.80 -0.51
N ALA A 108 5.46 8.99 -0.14
CA ALA A 108 5.98 9.76 0.99
C ALA A 108 5.81 8.98 2.30
N GLY A 109 4.60 8.45 2.54
CA GLY A 109 4.31 7.60 3.69
C GLY A 109 5.21 6.37 3.76
N CYS A 110 5.52 5.72 2.63
CA CYS A 110 6.48 4.62 2.58
C CYS A 110 7.89 5.06 2.98
N ALA A 111 8.38 6.16 2.42
CA ALA A 111 9.74 6.63 2.64
C ALA A 111 9.97 7.01 4.11
N ILE A 112 9.02 7.73 4.73
CA ILE A 112 9.13 8.11 6.15
C ILE A 112 8.96 6.90 7.09
N ASN A 113 8.12 5.94 6.72
CA ASN A 113 7.96 4.71 7.49
C ASN A 113 9.25 3.88 7.50
N ASP A 114 9.84 3.61 6.33
CA ASP A 114 11.12 2.90 6.24
C ASP A 114 12.24 3.68 6.97
N TYR A 115 12.22 5.02 6.96
CA TYR A 115 13.15 5.84 7.75
C TYR A 115 12.96 5.64 9.27
N ALA A 116 11.72 5.60 9.75
CA ALA A 116 11.40 5.38 11.17
C ALA A 116 11.81 3.96 11.61
N ASP A 117 11.57 2.96 10.76
CA ASP A 117 11.80 1.54 11.04
C ASP A 117 13.26 1.09 10.77
N ARG A 118 14.14 1.98 10.31
CA ARG A 118 15.51 1.66 9.84
C ARG A 118 16.38 0.82 10.77
N LYS A 119 16.12 0.83 12.08
CA LYS A 119 16.86 0.03 13.08
C LYS A 119 16.23 -1.34 13.31
N LEU A 120 14.93 -1.46 13.07
CA LEU A 120 14.14 -2.67 13.28
C LEU A 120 14.09 -3.52 12.01
N ASP A 121 13.96 -2.88 10.84
CA ASP A 121 13.81 -3.55 9.56
C ASP A 121 14.93 -4.57 9.23
N PRO A 122 16.22 -4.33 9.52
CA PRO A 122 17.27 -5.31 9.28
C PRO A 122 17.12 -6.61 10.10
N GLN A 123 16.35 -6.58 11.18
CA GLN A 123 16.16 -7.71 12.10
C GLN A 123 14.95 -8.58 11.72
N VAL A 124 14.14 -8.14 10.77
CA VAL A 124 12.90 -8.82 10.34
C VAL A 124 13.10 -9.34 8.92
N GLU A 125 12.99 -10.65 8.73
CA GLU A 125 13.25 -11.33 7.45
C GLU A 125 12.48 -10.70 6.27
N ARG A 126 11.21 -10.32 6.48
CA ARG A 126 10.36 -9.70 5.47
C ARG A 126 10.86 -8.32 5.02
N THR A 127 11.49 -7.55 5.91
CA THR A 127 11.82 -6.14 5.68
C THR A 127 13.32 -5.88 5.56
N ALA A 128 14.17 -6.88 5.84
CA ALA A 128 15.61 -6.82 5.66
C ALA A 128 16.03 -6.45 4.22
N GLY A 129 15.23 -6.82 3.21
CA GLY A 129 15.47 -6.45 1.80
C GLY A 129 15.12 -5.01 1.41
N ARG A 130 14.58 -4.19 2.33
CA ARG A 130 14.22 -2.79 2.04
C ARG A 130 15.47 -1.94 1.76
N PRO A 131 15.38 -0.88 0.92
CA PRO A 131 16.58 -0.13 0.49
C PRO A 131 17.37 0.53 1.61
N ILE A 132 16.71 1.04 2.65
CA ILE A 132 17.38 1.62 3.83
C ILE A 132 17.99 0.52 4.69
N ALA A 133 17.25 -0.55 4.96
CA ALA A 133 17.71 -1.68 5.78
C ALA A 133 18.93 -2.39 5.18
N ALA A 134 18.97 -2.52 3.84
CA ALA A 134 20.09 -3.09 3.11
C ALA A 134 21.23 -2.11 2.81
N GLY A 135 21.16 -0.87 3.30
CA GLY A 135 22.21 0.16 3.13
C GLY A 135 22.33 0.75 1.72
N ARG A 136 21.39 0.46 0.81
CA ARG A 136 21.41 0.95 -0.59
C ARG A 136 20.91 2.41 -0.71
N VAL A 137 20.08 2.83 0.25
CA VAL A 137 19.60 4.21 0.39
C VAL A 137 19.94 4.71 1.78
N THR A 138 20.59 5.87 1.86
CA THR A 138 20.91 6.49 3.14
C THR A 138 19.66 7.08 3.81
N PRO A 139 19.61 7.18 5.14
CA PRO A 139 18.50 7.83 5.83
C PRO A 139 18.26 9.28 5.39
N ARG A 140 19.33 10.01 5.04
CA ARG A 140 19.24 11.39 4.54
C ARG A 140 18.54 11.45 3.18
N GLU A 141 18.87 10.55 2.26
CA GLU A 141 18.19 10.44 0.97
C GLU A 141 16.70 10.14 1.14
N ALA A 142 16.33 9.25 2.06
CA ALA A 142 14.94 8.93 2.34
C ALA A 142 14.14 10.15 2.84
N LEU A 143 14.73 10.98 3.71
CA LEU A 143 14.12 12.24 4.15
C LEU A 143 13.98 13.27 3.02
N ILE A 144 14.96 13.35 2.12
CA ILE A 144 14.89 14.22 0.94
C ILE A 144 13.75 13.75 0.02
N VAL A 145 13.65 12.45 -0.27
CA VAL A 145 12.56 11.86 -1.07
C VAL A 145 11.21 12.17 -0.44
N PHE A 146 11.08 11.97 0.88
CA PHE A 146 9.87 12.32 1.63
C PHE A 146 9.51 13.81 1.48
N GLY A 147 10.47 14.71 1.71
CA GLY A 147 10.25 16.16 1.61
C GLY A 147 9.86 16.62 0.21
N VAL A 148 10.50 16.07 -0.83
CA VAL A 148 10.16 16.37 -2.24
C VAL A 148 8.75 15.90 -2.58
N LEU A 149 8.37 14.68 -2.17
CA LEU A 149 7.02 14.14 -2.43
C LEU A 149 5.94 14.91 -1.68
N LEU A 150 6.22 15.36 -0.44
CA LEU A 150 5.30 16.24 0.29
C LEU A 150 5.16 17.61 -0.37
N ALA A 151 6.27 18.24 -0.76
CA ALA A 151 6.25 19.53 -1.45
C ALA A 151 5.49 19.44 -2.78
N PHE A 152 5.72 18.37 -3.55
CA PHE A 152 4.98 18.07 -4.77
C PHE A 152 3.48 17.88 -4.51
N SER A 153 3.12 17.08 -3.51
CA SER A 153 1.71 16.86 -3.15
C SER A 153 1.02 18.16 -2.70
N PHE A 154 1.72 19.00 -1.94
CA PHE A 154 1.21 20.29 -1.52
C PHE A 154 1.02 21.23 -2.71
N LEU A 155 2.00 21.31 -3.62
CA LEU A 155 1.91 22.08 -4.85
C LEU A 155 0.70 21.66 -5.70
N LEU A 156 0.45 20.36 -5.84
CA LEU A 156 -0.74 19.84 -6.53
C LEU A 156 -2.05 20.37 -5.91
N VAL A 157 -2.14 20.37 -4.58
CA VAL A 157 -3.33 20.86 -3.86
C VAL A 157 -3.51 22.37 -4.01
N LEU A 158 -2.44 23.16 -4.15
CA LEU A 158 -2.54 24.61 -4.40
C LEU A 158 -3.27 24.95 -5.71
N PHE A 159 -3.30 24.02 -6.68
CA PHE A 159 -4.07 24.19 -7.92
C PHE A 159 -5.57 23.89 -7.77
N THR A 160 -6.05 23.57 -6.57
CA THR A 160 -7.48 23.31 -6.27
C THR A 160 -8.16 24.57 -5.73
N ASN A 161 -9.14 24.44 -4.83
CA ASN A 161 -9.83 25.56 -4.21
C ASN A 161 -9.49 25.69 -2.72
N ALA A 162 -9.86 26.82 -2.11
CA ALA A 162 -9.53 27.13 -0.72
C ALA A 162 -10.06 26.09 0.29
N LEU A 163 -11.22 25.49 0.03
CA LEU A 163 -11.77 24.46 0.91
C LEU A 163 -10.92 23.17 0.86
N THR A 164 -10.56 22.71 -0.34
CA THR A 164 -9.68 21.55 -0.52
C THR A 164 -8.30 21.79 0.11
N ILE A 165 -7.74 22.99 -0.02
CA ILE A 165 -6.47 23.36 0.63
C ILE A 165 -6.60 23.27 2.15
N LYS A 166 -7.67 23.84 2.75
CA LYS A 166 -7.93 23.74 4.20
C LYS A 166 -8.07 22.29 4.66
N LEU A 167 -8.81 21.48 3.91
CA LEU A 167 -8.97 20.05 4.20
C LEU A 167 -7.66 19.27 4.09
N SER A 168 -6.72 19.67 3.23
CA SER A 168 -5.43 18.99 3.11
C SER A 168 -4.59 19.07 4.39
N PHE A 169 -4.69 20.16 5.16
CA PHE A 169 -4.03 20.28 6.45
C PHE A 169 -4.60 19.29 7.47
N ALA A 170 -5.92 19.07 7.46
CA ALA A 170 -6.52 18.03 8.30
C ALA A 170 -6.06 16.62 7.88
N GLY A 171 -5.95 16.36 6.57
CA GLY A 171 -5.40 15.11 6.05
C GLY A 171 -3.94 14.89 6.45
N ALA A 172 -3.11 15.94 6.37
CA ALA A 172 -1.73 15.91 6.82
C ALA A 172 -1.62 15.64 8.33
N ALA A 173 -2.49 16.25 9.14
CA ALA A 173 -2.55 15.97 10.58
C ALA A 173 -2.92 14.52 10.88
N LEU A 174 -3.93 13.95 10.20
CA LEU A 174 -4.30 12.54 10.33
C LEU A 174 -3.14 11.60 9.95
N ALA A 175 -2.47 11.90 8.84
CA ALA A 175 -1.31 11.13 8.38
C ALA A 175 -0.13 11.20 9.37
N ALA A 176 0.08 12.36 10.00
CA ALA A 176 1.11 12.53 11.02
C ALA A 176 0.78 11.80 12.33
N ILE A 177 -0.49 11.74 12.72
CA ILE A 177 -0.94 11.07 13.94
C ILE A 177 -0.89 9.54 13.80
N TYR A 178 -1.27 9.01 12.62
CA TYR A 178 -1.43 7.57 12.40
C TYR A 178 -0.27 6.69 12.90
N PRO A 179 1.02 6.96 12.61
CA PRO A 179 2.12 6.10 13.04
C PRO A 179 2.21 5.89 14.56
N PHE A 180 1.73 6.86 15.34
CA PHE A 180 1.76 6.80 16.81
C PHE A 180 0.60 6.00 17.39
N THR A 181 -0.49 5.83 16.64
CA THR A 181 -1.73 5.22 17.14
C THR A 181 -1.55 3.77 17.59
N LYS A 182 -0.66 3.01 16.95
CA LYS A 182 -0.34 1.62 17.31
C LYS A 182 0.18 1.47 18.74
N ARG A 183 0.70 2.54 19.36
CA ARG A 183 1.18 2.54 20.75
C ARG A 183 0.06 2.73 21.76
N TYR A 184 -1.00 3.44 21.37
CA TYR A 184 -2.04 3.90 22.29
C TYR A 184 -3.37 3.15 22.14
N THR A 185 -3.71 2.69 20.94
CA THR A 185 -4.99 2.03 20.65
C THR A 185 -4.82 0.69 19.93
N TYR A 186 -5.80 -0.20 20.12
CA TYR A 186 -5.95 -1.45 19.37
C TYR A 186 -6.67 -1.26 18.03
N MET A 187 -7.12 -0.04 17.71
CA MET A 187 -7.80 0.27 16.44
C MET A 187 -7.02 1.27 15.57
N PRO A 188 -5.68 1.13 15.39
CA PRO A 188 -4.92 2.02 14.49
C PRO A 188 -5.45 1.98 13.05
N GLN A 189 -6.09 0.88 12.66
CA GLN A 189 -6.78 0.69 11.37
C GLN A 189 -7.85 1.75 11.09
N VAL A 190 -8.56 2.24 12.11
CA VAL A 190 -9.59 3.28 11.93
C VAL A 190 -8.94 4.60 11.57
N VAL A 191 -7.85 4.97 12.25
CA VAL A 191 -7.10 6.19 11.95
C VAL A 191 -6.40 6.08 10.60
N LEU A 192 -5.87 4.91 10.26
CA LEU A 192 -5.37 4.61 8.91
C LEU A 192 -6.46 4.83 7.86
N GLY A 193 -7.64 4.26 8.08
CA GLY A 193 -8.77 4.39 7.16
C GLY A 193 -9.26 5.83 7.01
N ALA A 194 -9.20 6.63 8.08
CA ALA A 194 -9.51 8.05 8.03
C ALA A 194 -8.45 8.83 7.23
N ALA A 195 -7.16 8.57 7.47
CA ALA A 195 -6.06 9.19 6.74
C ALA A 195 -6.06 8.82 5.26
N PHE A 196 -6.27 7.53 4.93
CA PHE A 196 -6.34 7.05 3.55
C PHE A 196 -7.62 7.55 2.87
N GLY A 197 -8.75 7.51 3.56
CA GLY A 197 -10.02 7.99 3.02
C GLY A 197 -10.13 9.51 2.88
N TRP A 198 -9.20 10.28 3.44
CA TRP A 198 -9.34 11.74 3.51
C TRP A 198 -9.35 12.43 2.14
N SER A 199 -8.89 11.75 1.10
CA SER A 199 -9.06 12.22 -0.28
C SER A 199 -10.53 12.34 -0.70
N ILE A 200 -11.45 11.60 -0.07
CA ILE A 200 -12.89 11.63 -0.36
C ILE A 200 -13.49 13.02 -0.12
N PRO A 201 -13.47 13.58 1.12
CA PRO A 201 -14.00 14.92 1.35
C PRO A 201 -13.25 15.98 0.54
N MET A 202 -11.94 15.80 0.32
CA MET A 202 -11.15 16.70 -0.53
C MET A 202 -11.62 16.68 -1.99
N ALA A 203 -11.95 15.51 -2.54
CA ALA A 203 -12.44 15.35 -3.92
C ALA A 203 -13.82 15.98 -4.10
N PHE A 204 -14.75 15.75 -3.16
CA PHE A 204 -16.05 16.44 -3.14
C PHE A 204 -15.88 17.96 -3.05
N ALA A 205 -15.03 18.44 -2.15
CA ALA A 205 -14.73 19.87 -2.05
C ALA A 205 -14.14 20.43 -3.34
N ALA A 206 -13.25 19.68 -4.01
CA ALA A 206 -12.57 20.13 -5.23
C ALA A 206 -13.53 20.26 -6.43
N VAL A 207 -14.51 19.35 -6.53
CA VAL A 207 -15.45 19.29 -7.66
C VAL A 207 -16.72 20.10 -7.39
N SER A 208 -17.32 19.96 -6.20
CA SER A 208 -18.63 20.53 -5.86
C SER A 208 -18.55 21.78 -5.00
N GLY A 209 -17.36 22.22 -4.57
CA GLY A 209 -17.14 23.40 -3.72
C GLY A 209 -17.56 23.24 -2.25
N HIS A 210 -18.12 22.09 -1.88
CA HIS A 210 -18.54 21.73 -0.52
C HIS A 210 -18.48 20.21 -0.32
N VAL A 211 -18.65 19.73 0.91
CA VAL A 211 -18.69 18.29 1.20
C VAL A 211 -20.12 17.89 1.62
N PRO A 212 -20.93 17.32 0.72
CA PRO A 212 -22.29 16.90 1.05
C PRO A 212 -22.30 15.69 2.00
N PRO A 213 -23.43 15.36 2.64
CA PRO A 213 -23.56 14.17 3.50
C PRO A 213 -23.15 12.86 2.80
N LEU A 214 -23.32 12.77 1.49
CA LEU A 214 -22.87 11.64 0.67
C LEU A 214 -21.35 11.41 0.77
N GLY A 215 -20.55 12.47 0.77
CA GLY A 215 -19.09 12.37 0.88
C GLY A 215 -18.65 11.85 2.24
N TRP A 216 -19.34 12.26 3.32
CA TRP A 216 -19.07 11.74 4.66
C TRP A 216 -19.50 10.28 4.84
N LEU A 217 -20.64 9.90 4.26
CA LEU A 217 -21.07 8.50 4.22
C LEU A 217 -20.05 7.63 3.47
N LEU A 218 -19.54 8.10 2.34
CA LEU A 218 -18.50 7.40 1.58
C LEU A 218 -17.18 7.30 2.37
N LEU A 219 -16.81 8.33 3.13
CA LEU A 219 -15.66 8.27 4.03
C LEU A 219 -15.84 7.20 5.12
N ILE A 220 -17.02 7.11 5.73
CA ILE A 220 -17.34 6.06 6.72
C ILE A 220 -17.24 4.68 6.08
N ALA A 221 -17.81 4.48 4.89
CA ALA A 221 -17.67 3.24 4.14
C ALA A 221 -16.19 2.91 3.87
N ASN A 222 -15.38 3.89 3.47
CA ASN A 222 -13.95 3.69 3.28
C ASN A 222 -13.21 3.31 4.57
N ILE A 223 -13.55 3.92 5.71
CA ILE A 223 -12.95 3.57 7.00
C ILE A 223 -13.27 2.12 7.34
N LEU A 224 -14.52 1.69 7.19
CA LEU A 224 -14.92 0.28 7.38
C LEU A 224 -14.12 -0.65 6.47
N TRP A 225 -14.01 -0.30 5.19
CA TRP A 225 -13.24 -1.08 4.23
C TRP A 225 -11.76 -1.17 4.60
N SER A 226 -11.18 -0.06 5.05
CA SER A 226 -9.80 0.01 5.52
C SER A 226 -9.56 -0.87 6.73
N VAL A 227 -10.50 -0.87 7.68
CA VAL A 227 -10.43 -1.79 8.82
C VAL A 227 -10.49 -3.24 8.36
N ILE A 228 -11.34 -3.58 7.39
CA ILE A 228 -11.46 -4.96 6.87
C ILE A 228 -10.13 -5.42 6.26
N TYR A 229 -9.61 -4.72 5.24
CA TYR A 229 -8.42 -5.20 4.55
C TYR A 229 -7.16 -5.09 5.41
N ASP A 230 -7.05 -4.08 6.29
CA ASP A 230 -5.86 -3.91 7.12
C ASP A 230 -5.88 -4.85 8.32
N THR A 231 -7.05 -5.31 8.76
CA THR A 231 -7.15 -6.45 9.70
C THR A 231 -6.73 -7.75 9.02
N GLN A 232 -7.16 -8.02 7.78
CA GLN A 232 -6.68 -9.17 7.00
C GLN A 232 -5.14 -9.13 6.84
N TYR A 233 -4.57 -7.94 6.64
CA TYR A 233 -3.11 -7.76 6.60
C TYR A 233 -2.46 -8.01 7.96
N ALA A 234 -3.01 -7.44 9.04
CA ALA A 234 -2.49 -7.62 10.41
C ALA A 234 -2.58 -9.07 10.92
N MET A 235 -3.51 -9.88 10.40
CA MET A 235 -3.58 -11.32 10.70
C MET A 235 -2.34 -12.08 10.23
N VAL A 236 -1.61 -11.58 9.20
CA VAL A 236 -0.36 -12.19 8.71
C VAL A 236 0.77 -12.07 9.74
N ASP A 237 0.84 -10.91 10.40
CA ASP A 237 1.93 -10.52 11.31
C ASP A 237 1.52 -10.67 12.80
N ARG A 238 0.35 -11.26 13.11
CA ARG A 238 -0.24 -11.31 14.47
C ARG A 238 0.72 -11.82 15.54
N GLU A 239 1.38 -12.95 15.28
CA GLU A 239 2.29 -13.58 16.25
C GLU A 239 3.54 -12.72 16.51
N ASP A 240 4.01 -12.04 15.47
CA ASP A 240 5.20 -11.20 15.52
C ASP A 240 4.87 -9.85 16.21
N ASP A 241 3.70 -9.28 15.94
CA ASP A 241 3.17 -8.09 16.61
C ASP A 241 2.96 -8.33 18.12
N LEU A 242 2.45 -9.51 18.51
CA LEU A 242 2.30 -9.90 19.92
C LEU A 242 3.64 -9.93 20.65
N LYS A 243 4.67 -10.52 20.04
CA LYS A 243 6.04 -10.55 20.62
C LYS A 243 6.64 -9.15 20.74
N ALA A 244 6.34 -8.27 19.79
CA ALA A 244 6.81 -6.88 19.78
C ALA A 244 6.01 -5.94 20.70
N GLY A 245 4.91 -6.41 21.31
CA GLY A 245 4.02 -5.58 22.13
C GLY A 245 3.22 -4.53 21.34
N ALA A 246 3.07 -4.72 20.02
CA ALA A 246 2.27 -3.84 19.19
C ALA A 246 0.77 -4.12 19.37
N LYS A 247 -0.08 -3.10 19.16
CA LYS A 247 -1.54 -3.22 19.23
C LYS A 247 -2.15 -3.15 17.83
N SER A 248 -3.10 -4.05 17.53
CA SER A 248 -3.81 -4.11 16.25
C SER A 248 -5.21 -4.71 16.42
N THR A 249 -6.10 -4.51 15.45
CA THR A 249 -7.43 -5.15 15.43
C THR A 249 -7.32 -6.66 15.37
N ALA A 250 -6.32 -7.21 14.67
CA ALA A 250 -6.09 -8.65 14.65
C ALA A 250 -5.82 -9.19 16.07
N ILE A 251 -5.11 -8.43 16.92
CA ILE A 251 -4.89 -8.81 18.33
C ILE A 251 -6.16 -8.61 19.15
N LEU A 252 -6.85 -7.48 18.99
CA LEU A 252 -8.08 -7.17 19.73
C LEU A 252 -9.21 -8.16 19.47
N PHE A 253 -9.39 -8.55 18.21
CA PHE A 253 -10.46 -9.45 17.80
C PHE A 253 -10.16 -10.90 18.16
N GLY A 254 -8.88 -11.26 18.36
CA GLY A 254 -8.46 -12.61 18.73
C GLY A 254 -9.08 -13.67 17.82
N ASP A 255 -9.72 -14.66 18.42
CA ASP A 255 -10.38 -15.77 17.72
C ASP A 255 -11.71 -15.38 17.06
N ALA A 256 -12.28 -14.22 17.45
CA ALA A 256 -13.50 -13.65 16.87
C ALA A 256 -13.22 -12.79 15.62
N ASP A 257 -11.98 -12.74 15.13
CA ASP A 257 -11.57 -12.04 13.92
C ASP A 257 -12.48 -12.29 12.70
N LEU A 258 -12.80 -13.54 12.39
CA LEU A 258 -13.63 -13.88 11.22
C LEU A 258 -15.10 -13.43 11.39
N PRO A 259 -15.80 -13.72 12.50
CA PRO A 259 -17.14 -13.14 12.75
C PRO A 259 -17.15 -11.61 12.69
N ILE A 260 -16.18 -10.94 13.33
CA ILE A 260 -16.11 -9.48 13.35
C ILE A 260 -15.85 -8.93 11.95
N LEU A 261 -14.95 -9.54 11.17
CA LEU A 261 -14.76 -9.20 9.76
C LEU A 261 -16.06 -9.37 8.97
N GLY A 262 -16.84 -10.42 9.21
CA GLY A 262 -18.15 -10.61 8.60
C GLY A 262 -19.14 -9.48 8.91
N ILE A 263 -19.20 -9.03 10.17
CA ILE A 263 -20.04 -7.89 10.59
C ILE A 263 -19.57 -6.60 9.93
N LEU A 264 -18.26 -6.34 9.91
CA LEU A 264 -17.69 -5.17 9.26
C LEU A 264 -17.97 -5.16 7.76
N ILE A 265 -17.86 -6.32 7.09
CA ILE A 265 -18.21 -6.49 5.67
C ILE A 265 -19.69 -6.20 5.43
N ALA A 266 -20.59 -6.77 6.23
CA ALA A 266 -22.02 -6.50 6.11
C ALA A 266 -22.33 -5.00 6.30
N THR A 267 -21.67 -4.37 7.27
CA THR A 267 -21.83 -2.93 7.56
C THR A 267 -21.28 -2.07 6.43
N PHE A 268 -20.14 -2.44 5.85
CA PHE A 268 -19.58 -1.78 4.67
C PHE A 268 -20.54 -1.89 3.47
N LEU A 269 -21.06 -3.08 3.19
CA LEU A 269 -21.99 -3.31 2.09
C LEU A 269 -23.28 -2.51 2.30
N LEU A 270 -23.78 -2.41 3.54
CA LEU A 270 -24.93 -1.57 3.88
C LEU A 270 -24.62 -0.08 3.68
N ALA A 271 -23.43 0.39 4.08
CA ALA A 271 -23.02 1.78 3.83
C ALA A 271 -22.95 2.08 2.33
N MET A 272 -22.39 1.16 1.53
CA MET A 272 -22.34 1.28 0.07
C MET A 272 -23.73 1.17 -0.56
N LEU A 273 -24.64 0.36 -0.02
CA LEU A 273 -26.05 0.35 -0.45
C LEU A 273 -26.66 1.76 -0.32
N PHE A 274 -26.47 2.42 0.83
CA PHE A 274 -26.95 3.78 1.06
C PHE A 274 -26.25 4.82 0.19
N VAL A 275 -24.96 4.65 -0.13
CA VAL A 275 -24.25 5.50 -1.11
C VAL A 275 -24.95 5.42 -2.47
N GLY A 276 -25.20 4.21 -2.97
CA GLY A 276 -25.85 4.01 -4.28
C GLY A 276 -27.27 4.56 -4.33
N GLN A 277 -28.04 4.39 -3.25
CA GLN A 277 -29.41 4.90 -3.16
C GLN A 277 -29.42 6.44 -3.17
N ARG A 278 -28.57 7.07 -2.36
CA ARG A 278 -28.49 8.55 -2.28
C ARG A 278 -27.91 9.19 -3.54
N ALA A 279 -27.02 8.49 -4.24
CA ALA A 279 -26.48 8.94 -5.54
C ALA A 279 -27.42 8.61 -6.72
N LEU A 280 -28.55 7.93 -6.48
CA LEU A 280 -29.50 7.49 -7.50
C LEU A 280 -28.81 6.72 -8.64
N LEU A 281 -28.01 5.71 -8.27
CA LEU A 281 -27.28 4.87 -9.22
C LEU A 281 -28.17 3.73 -9.77
N GLY A 282 -28.00 3.44 -11.06
CA GLY A 282 -28.74 2.40 -11.78
C GLY A 282 -28.21 0.97 -11.57
N TRP A 283 -28.75 0.03 -12.35
CA TRP A 283 -28.45 -1.40 -12.29
C TRP A 283 -26.96 -1.78 -12.36
N PRO A 284 -26.06 -1.09 -13.10
CA PRO A 284 -24.66 -1.50 -13.15
C PRO A 284 -23.98 -1.40 -11.77
N TYR A 285 -24.38 -0.42 -10.96
CA TYR A 285 -23.88 -0.27 -9.60
C TYR A 285 -24.35 -1.41 -8.71
N TRP A 286 -25.64 -1.76 -8.77
CA TRP A 286 -26.21 -2.85 -7.96
C TRP A 286 -25.55 -4.20 -8.28
N LEU A 287 -25.25 -4.46 -9.57
CA LEU A 287 -24.49 -5.64 -9.99
C LEU A 287 -23.06 -5.62 -9.42
N SER A 288 -22.39 -4.47 -9.44
CA SER A 288 -21.06 -4.33 -8.85
C SER A 288 -21.05 -4.55 -7.33
N LEU A 289 -22.10 -4.11 -6.63
CA LEU A 289 -22.25 -4.31 -5.18
C LEU A 289 -22.45 -5.78 -4.84
N ALA A 290 -23.27 -6.50 -5.64
CA ALA A 290 -23.39 -7.95 -5.54
C ALA A 290 -22.06 -8.66 -5.83
N GLY A 291 -21.31 -8.21 -6.84
CA GLY A 291 -19.96 -8.69 -7.14
C GLY A 291 -18.98 -8.48 -5.97
N ALA A 292 -19.02 -7.31 -5.33
CA ALA A 292 -18.21 -7.01 -4.14
C ALA A 292 -18.57 -7.91 -2.96
N ALA A 293 -19.85 -8.19 -2.73
CA ALA A 293 -20.29 -9.15 -1.72
C ALA A 293 -19.77 -10.57 -2.01
N GLY A 294 -19.80 -11.01 -3.27
CA GLY A 294 -19.22 -12.29 -3.70
C GLY A 294 -17.71 -12.36 -3.47
N LEU A 295 -16.97 -11.29 -3.78
CA LEU A 295 -15.52 -11.19 -3.52
C LEU A 295 -15.22 -11.29 -2.02
N PHE A 296 -15.98 -10.60 -1.17
CA PHE A 296 -15.81 -10.70 0.28
C PHE A 296 -16.14 -12.09 0.81
N GLY A 297 -17.20 -12.73 0.33
CA GLY A 297 -17.53 -14.11 0.68
C GLY A 297 -16.38 -15.06 0.33
N TRP A 298 -15.76 -14.87 -0.84
CA TRP A 298 -14.58 -15.64 -1.24
C TRP A 298 -13.35 -15.36 -0.38
N GLN A 299 -13.10 -14.09 -0.02
CA GLN A 299 -12.04 -13.72 0.91
C GLN A 299 -12.23 -14.41 2.27
N LEU A 300 -13.41 -14.29 2.89
CA LEU A 300 -13.73 -14.92 4.18
C LEU A 300 -13.56 -16.44 4.12
N TRP A 301 -14.03 -17.08 3.05
CA TRP A 301 -13.87 -18.52 2.84
C TRP A 301 -12.40 -18.93 2.77
N ARG A 302 -11.55 -18.16 2.10
CA ARG A 302 -10.10 -18.45 1.99
C ARG A 302 -9.36 -18.25 3.31
N ILE A 303 -9.67 -17.19 4.06
CA ILE A 303 -8.97 -16.87 5.31
C ILE A 303 -9.50 -17.67 6.51
N ARG A 304 -10.47 -18.58 6.32
CA ARG A 304 -11.08 -19.36 7.42
C ARG A 304 -10.08 -20.14 8.26
N THR A 305 -8.98 -20.58 7.66
CA THR A 305 -7.90 -21.33 8.31
C THR A 305 -6.84 -20.42 8.93
N ARG A 306 -6.95 -19.09 8.74
CA ARG A 306 -6.02 -18.06 9.22
C ARG A 306 -4.58 -18.26 8.76
N ASP A 307 -4.40 -18.96 7.64
CA ASP A 307 -3.10 -19.13 7.01
C ASP A 307 -2.54 -17.77 6.55
N ARG A 308 -1.24 -17.54 6.81
CA ARG A 308 -0.56 -16.27 6.51
C ARG A 308 -0.64 -15.92 5.02
N ALA A 309 -0.47 -16.90 4.12
CA ALA A 309 -0.52 -16.66 2.68
C ALA A 309 -1.95 -16.37 2.20
N ALA A 310 -2.96 -17.06 2.77
CA ALA A 310 -4.37 -16.79 2.49
C ALA A 310 -4.78 -15.36 2.93
N CYS A 311 -4.34 -14.92 4.10
CA CYS A 311 -4.63 -13.57 4.63
C CYS A 311 -3.97 -12.48 3.76
N LEU A 312 -2.70 -12.66 3.39
CA LEU A 312 -2.01 -11.74 2.48
C LEU A 312 -2.67 -11.71 1.09
N TRP A 313 -3.14 -12.85 0.61
CA TRP A 313 -3.90 -12.93 -0.64
C TRP A 313 -5.21 -12.13 -0.54
N ALA A 314 -5.96 -12.25 0.55
CA ALA A 314 -7.22 -11.51 0.76
C ALA A 314 -6.98 -9.99 0.80
N PHE A 315 -5.96 -9.54 1.53
CA PHE A 315 -5.53 -8.14 1.52
C PHE A 315 -5.27 -7.64 0.08
N ARG A 316 -4.54 -8.41 -0.73
CA ARG A 316 -4.26 -8.05 -2.13
C ARG A 316 -5.50 -8.10 -3.01
N ASN A 317 -6.41 -9.03 -2.74
CA ASN A 317 -7.66 -9.19 -3.48
C ASN A 317 -8.59 -7.98 -3.34
N ASN A 318 -8.50 -7.21 -2.25
CA ASN A 318 -9.26 -5.96 -2.08
C ASN A 318 -9.01 -4.96 -3.20
N ASN A 319 -7.87 -5.00 -3.91
CA ASN A 319 -7.71 -4.20 -5.13
C ASN A 319 -8.83 -4.43 -6.16
N TRP A 320 -9.26 -5.67 -6.34
CA TRP A 320 -10.36 -6.00 -7.26
C TRP A 320 -11.70 -5.52 -6.75
N LEU A 321 -11.91 -5.54 -5.43
CA LEU A 321 -13.12 -5.01 -4.82
C LEU A 321 -13.24 -3.49 -5.05
N GLY A 322 -12.14 -2.78 -4.81
CA GLY A 322 -11.96 -1.36 -5.13
C GLY A 322 -12.38 -1.03 -6.57
N MET A 323 -11.80 -1.79 -7.50
CA MET A 323 -12.02 -1.64 -8.93
C MET A 323 -13.46 -1.99 -9.36
N VAL A 324 -14.03 -3.10 -8.87
CA VAL A 324 -15.39 -3.53 -9.23
C VAL A 324 -16.41 -2.47 -8.85
N LEU A 325 -16.34 -1.94 -7.62
CA LEU A 325 -17.23 -0.85 -7.19
C LEU A 325 -17.02 0.41 -8.01
N TRP A 326 -15.77 0.76 -8.33
CA TRP A 326 -15.50 1.92 -9.19
C TRP A 326 -16.11 1.76 -10.58
N VAL A 327 -15.87 0.62 -11.25
CA VAL A 327 -16.47 0.32 -12.57
C VAL A 327 -18.00 0.38 -12.50
N GLY A 328 -18.61 -0.16 -11.45
CA GLY A 328 -20.06 -0.07 -11.24
C GLY A 328 -20.56 1.37 -11.11
N ILE A 329 -19.85 2.23 -10.38
CA ILE A 329 -20.16 3.66 -10.27
C ILE A 329 -20.04 4.33 -11.64
N VAL A 330 -18.94 4.13 -12.35
CA VAL A 330 -18.71 4.73 -13.68
C VAL A 330 -19.81 4.32 -14.67
N LEU A 331 -20.09 3.02 -14.79
CA LEU A 331 -21.11 2.51 -15.71
C LEU A 331 -22.51 2.97 -15.32
N ALA A 332 -22.83 3.03 -14.03
CA ALA A 332 -24.14 3.50 -13.59
C ALA A 332 -24.35 4.99 -13.87
N LEU A 333 -23.31 5.82 -13.81
CA LEU A 333 -23.37 7.23 -14.17
C LEU A 333 -23.43 7.42 -15.69
N ALA A 334 -22.72 6.61 -16.47
CA ALA A 334 -22.70 6.70 -17.93
C ALA A 334 -24.01 6.25 -18.61
N VAL A 335 -24.81 5.43 -17.94
CA VAL A 335 -26.10 4.91 -18.45
C VAL A 335 -27.29 5.75 -17.95
N LYS A 336 -27.04 6.75 -17.09
CA LYS A 336 -28.06 7.61 -16.49
C LYS A 336 -28.54 8.68 -17.47
#